data_AF-A0A920ACS7-F1
#
_entry.id   AF-A0A920ACS7-F1
#
_cell.length_a   1.000
_cell.length_b   1.000
_cell.length_c   1.000
_cell.angle_alpha   90.00
_cell.angle_beta   90.00
_cell.angle_gamma   90.00
#
_symmetry.space_group_name_H-M   'P 1'
#
loop_
_entity.id
_entity.type
_entity.pdbx_description
1 polymer ?
#
loop_
_entity_poly.entity_id
_entity_poly.type
_entity_poly.pdbx_seq_one_letter_code
_entity_poly.pdbx_strand_id
1 'polypeptide(L)'
;MKSLNRTLSEFSGLYAITPTYLRGEPLIDAVKESVSSGIQILQYRFDDRLEEEEKLKTATKLLEVCDAGKAIFIINNDYNLANELGAGLHIGQDIRDTTFVKDLDQIKLIGLSCKDDHLQQSRKDHALFSYFLLGQFLNQKPRKV
;
A
#
# COMPACT_ATOMS: atom_id res chain seq x y z
N MET A 1 -6.92 12.63 -8.77
CA MET A 1 -7.16 13.31 -7.46
C MET A 1 -8.66 13.54 -7.12
N LYS A 2 -9.56 12.58 -7.33
CA LYS A 2 -10.98 12.68 -6.89
C LYS A 2 -11.43 11.53 -5.97
N SER A 3 -10.55 10.62 -5.56
CA SER A 3 -10.91 9.40 -4.81
C SER A 3 -10.79 9.50 -3.29
N LEU A 4 -10.12 10.52 -2.74
CA LEU A 4 -9.81 10.64 -1.30
C LEU A 4 -10.91 11.30 -0.43
N ASN A 5 -12.18 11.21 -0.83
CA ASN A 5 -13.31 11.73 -0.02
C ASN A 5 -13.98 10.68 0.87
N ARG A 6 -13.51 9.43 0.88
CA ARG A 6 -13.97 8.41 1.84
C ARG A 6 -12.93 8.18 2.92
N THR A 7 -13.38 8.18 4.17
CA THR A 7 -12.54 7.80 5.31
C THR A 7 -12.41 6.27 5.36
N LEU A 8 -11.26 5.72 5.78
CA LEU A 8 -11.08 4.26 5.88
C LEU A 8 -12.18 3.55 6.68
N SER A 9 -12.79 4.25 7.65
CA SER A 9 -13.90 3.76 8.48
C SER A 9 -15.15 3.40 7.69
N GLU A 10 -15.30 3.88 6.45
CA GLU A 10 -16.45 3.59 5.59
C GLU A 10 -16.21 2.36 4.70
N PHE A 11 -14.99 1.83 4.67
CA PHE A 11 -14.65 0.67 3.87
C PHE A 11 -14.92 -0.62 4.62
N SER A 12 -15.69 -1.51 4.00
CA SER A 12 -15.82 -2.92 4.36
C SER A 12 -15.56 -3.72 3.08
N GLY A 13 -14.59 -4.63 3.11
CA GLY A 13 -14.22 -5.35 1.90
C GLY A 13 -12.81 -5.92 1.92
N LEU A 14 -12.31 -6.20 0.72
CA LEU A 14 -11.04 -6.88 0.51
C LEU A 14 -9.90 -5.86 0.32
N TYR A 15 -8.80 -6.11 1.03
CA TYR A 15 -7.51 -5.47 0.82
C TYR A 15 -6.63 -6.40 -0.02
N ALA A 16 -6.39 -6.04 -1.28
CA ALA A 16 -5.57 -6.84 -2.19
C ALA A 16 -4.11 -6.37 -2.18
N ILE A 17 -3.18 -7.31 -2.31
CA ILE A 17 -1.74 -7.05 -2.41
C ILE A 17 -1.24 -7.67 -3.70
N THR A 18 -0.54 -6.90 -4.53
CA THR A 18 0.01 -7.42 -5.78
C THR A 18 1.13 -8.46 -5.53
N PRO A 19 1.24 -9.49 -6.36
CA PRO A 19 2.39 -10.39 -6.32
C PRO A 19 3.64 -9.72 -6.89
N THR A 20 4.82 -9.99 -6.31
CA THR A 20 6.11 -9.41 -6.76
C THR A 20 6.65 -10.01 -8.06
N TYR A 21 6.15 -11.18 -8.46
CA TYR A 21 6.58 -11.90 -9.67
C TYR A 21 5.85 -11.43 -10.95
N LEU A 22 4.76 -10.67 -10.82
CA LEU A 22 4.00 -10.14 -11.95
C LEU A 22 4.38 -8.68 -12.16
N ARG A 23 4.64 -8.27 -13.40
CA ARG A 23 5.17 -6.94 -13.74
C ARG A 23 4.58 -6.44 -15.06
N GLY A 24 4.73 -5.15 -15.33
CA GLY A 24 4.30 -4.53 -16.57
C GLY A 24 2.81 -4.74 -16.88
N GLU A 25 2.47 -4.90 -18.16
CA GLU A 25 1.07 -5.04 -18.61
C GLU A 25 0.31 -6.20 -17.95
N PRO A 26 0.89 -7.41 -17.78
CA PRO A 26 0.21 -8.49 -17.05
C PRO A 26 -0.25 -8.10 -15.64
N LEU A 27 0.55 -7.33 -14.91
CA LEU A 27 0.16 -6.84 -13.58
C LEU A 27 -0.97 -5.81 -13.69
N ILE A 28 -0.84 -4.88 -14.63
CA ILE A 28 -1.84 -3.83 -14.85
C ILE A 28 -3.20 -4.44 -15.21
N ASP A 29 -3.24 -5.44 -16.07
CA ASP A 29 -4.49 -6.10 -16.47
C ASP A 29 -5.12 -6.88 -15.30
N ALA A 30 -4.32 -7.62 -14.53
CA ALA A 30 -4.81 -8.29 -13.33
C ALA A 30 -5.40 -7.30 -12.30
N VAL A 31 -4.79 -6.11 -12.17
CA VAL A 31 -5.29 -5.05 -11.30
C VAL A 31 -6.58 -4.45 -11.86
N LYS A 32 -6.69 -4.21 -13.17
CA LYS A 32 -7.93 -3.74 -13.81
C LYS A 32 -9.10 -4.70 -13.53
N GLU A 33 -8.89 -6.00 -13.70
CA GLU A 33 -9.90 -7.02 -13.42
C GLU A 33 -10.27 -7.08 -11.93
N SER A 34 -9.27 -6.98 -11.06
CA SER A 34 -9.50 -6.98 -9.60
C SER A 34 -10.35 -5.78 -9.17
N VAL A 35 -9.98 -4.59 -9.64
CA VAL A 35 -10.69 -3.34 -9.32
C VAL A 35 -12.11 -3.35 -9.92
N SER A 36 -12.28 -3.82 -11.16
CA SER A 36 -13.62 -3.93 -11.77
C SER A 36 -14.52 -4.95 -11.07
N SER A 37 -13.93 -5.95 -10.41
CA SER A 37 -14.64 -6.93 -9.58
C SER A 37 -14.98 -6.41 -8.17
N GLY A 38 -14.67 -5.15 -7.85
CA GLY A 38 -15.04 -4.52 -6.60
C GLY A 38 -13.96 -4.51 -5.51
N ILE A 39 -12.70 -4.79 -5.84
CA ILE A 39 -11.59 -4.53 -4.92
C ILE A 39 -11.49 -3.01 -4.69
N GLN A 40 -11.55 -2.60 -3.41
CA GLN A 40 -11.58 -1.20 -3.02
C GLN A 40 -10.26 -0.69 -2.47
N ILE A 41 -9.35 -1.58 -2.08
CA ILE A 41 -8.01 -1.22 -1.62
C ILE A 41 -7.00 -2.15 -2.29
N LEU A 42 -6.03 -1.55 -2.99
CA LEU A 42 -4.98 -2.27 -3.68
C LEU A 42 -3.61 -1.75 -3.23
N GLN A 43 -2.78 -2.65 -2.70
CA GLN A 43 -1.40 -2.39 -2.38
C GLN A 43 -0.47 -2.91 -3.47
N TYR A 44 0.29 -2.00 -4.07
CA TYR A 44 1.40 -2.32 -4.95
C TYR A 44 2.63 -2.70 -4.14
N ARG A 45 2.97 -4.00 -4.22
CA ARG A 45 4.19 -4.59 -3.71
C ARG A 45 5.02 -5.12 -4.87
N PHE A 46 6.30 -4.76 -4.88
CA PHE A 46 7.27 -5.11 -5.91
C PHE A 46 8.54 -5.71 -5.29
N ASP A 47 9.42 -6.19 -6.15
CA ASP A 47 10.77 -6.68 -5.79
C ASP A 47 11.70 -5.48 -5.57
N ASP A 48 12.51 -5.49 -4.52
CA ASP A 48 13.38 -4.35 -4.18
C ASP A 48 14.47 -4.09 -5.25
N ARG A 49 14.74 -5.09 -6.11
CA ARG A 49 15.69 -4.99 -7.23
C ARG A 49 15.10 -4.37 -8.49
N LEU A 50 13.84 -3.93 -8.47
CA LEU A 50 13.26 -3.22 -9.60
C LEU A 50 13.95 -1.86 -9.77
N GLU A 51 14.19 -1.46 -11.02
CA GLU A 51 14.70 -0.12 -11.31
C GLU A 51 13.65 0.95 -10.97
N GLU A 52 14.09 2.10 -10.46
CA GLU A 52 13.21 3.19 -10.03
C GLU A 52 12.27 3.67 -11.14
N GLU A 53 12.77 3.76 -12.38
CA GLU A 53 11.96 4.13 -13.54
C GLU A 53 10.83 3.10 -13.80
N GLU A 54 11.11 1.81 -13.61
CA GLU A 54 10.12 0.74 -13.78
C GLU A 54 9.06 0.79 -12.67
N LYS A 55 9.48 1.07 -11.42
CA LYS A 55 8.57 1.26 -10.29
C LYS A 55 7.62 2.42 -10.54
N LEU A 56 8.15 3.59 -10.91
CA LEU A 56 7.38 4.80 -11.17
C LEU A 56 6.41 4.59 -12.32
N LYS A 57 6.88 4.07 -13.46
CA LYS A 57 6.03 3.80 -14.63
C LYS A 57 4.88 2.86 -14.30
N THR A 58 5.15 1.80 -13.55
CA THR A 58 4.12 0.82 -13.17
C THR A 58 3.15 1.43 -12.16
N ALA A 59 3.66 2.08 -11.11
CA ALA A 59 2.85 2.70 -10.06
C ALA A 59 1.90 3.77 -10.62
N THR A 60 2.36 4.61 -11.55
CA THR A 60 1.53 5.61 -12.22
C THR A 60 0.34 4.97 -12.95
N LYS A 61 0.58 3.91 -13.73
CA LYS A 61 -0.51 3.21 -14.43
C LYS A 61 -1.48 2.53 -13.47
N LEU A 62 -0.97 1.91 -12.40
CA LEU A 62 -1.82 1.28 -11.39
C LEU A 62 -2.66 2.31 -10.63
N LEU A 63 -2.09 3.49 -10.34
CA LEU A 63 -2.81 4.60 -9.75
C LEU A 63 -3.95 5.06 -10.65
N GLU A 64 -3.73 5.22 -11.95
CA GLU A 64 -4.79 5.57 -12.92
C GLU A 64 -5.94 4.56 -12.92
N VAL A 65 -5.62 3.26 -12.92
CA VAL A 65 -6.61 2.17 -12.87
C VAL A 65 -7.41 2.24 -11.57
N CYS A 66 -6.74 2.45 -10.43
CA CYS A 66 -7.41 2.55 -9.13
C CYS A 66 -8.28 3.81 -9.03
N ASP A 67 -7.79 4.97 -9.49
CA ASP A 67 -8.56 6.23 -9.48
C ASP A 67 -9.82 6.10 -10.35
N ALA A 68 -9.72 5.46 -11.53
CA ALA A 68 -10.86 5.19 -12.40
C ALA A 68 -11.90 4.26 -11.74
N GLY A 69 -11.43 3.23 -11.03
CA GLY A 69 -12.26 2.29 -10.30
C GLY A 69 -12.70 2.75 -8.90
N LYS A 70 -12.30 3.96 -8.48
CA LYS A 70 -12.53 4.49 -7.12
C LYS A 70 -11.99 3.58 -6.02
N ALA A 71 -10.89 2.88 -6.30
CA ALA A 71 -10.13 2.09 -5.35
C ALA A 71 -9.00 2.95 -4.75
N ILE A 72 -8.67 2.69 -3.49
CA ILE A 72 -7.50 3.27 -2.83
C ILE A 72 -6.26 2.54 -3.32
N PHE A 73 -5.29 3.30 -3.82
CA PHE A 73 -3.98 2.80 -4.21
C PHE A 73 -2.95 3.06 -3.10
N ILE A 74 -2.20 2.02 -2.72
CA ILE A 74 -1.22 2.05 -1.63
C ILE A 74 0.11 1.49 -2.14
N ILE A 75 1.23 2.16 -1.84
CA ILE A 75 2.58 1.72 -2.19
C ILE A 75 3.23 1.09 -0.96
N ASN A 76 3.90 -0.04 -1.15
CA ASN A 76 4.60 -0.73 -0.07
C ASN A 76 6.03 -0.19 0.09
N ASN A 77 6.36 0.27 1.31
CA ASN A 77 7.68 0.73 1.82
C ASN A 77 8.32 1.95 1.13
N ASP A 78 8.07 2.19 -0.15
CA ASP A 78 8.70 3.27 -0.89
C ASP A 78 7.97 4.60 -0.67
N TYR A 79 8.37 5.29 0.39
CA TYR A 79 7.77 6.55 0.81
C TYR A 79 8.03 7.70 -0.16
N ASN A 80 9.17 7.69 -0.88
CA ASN A 80 9.47 8.70 -1.88
C ASN A 80 8.50 8.58 -3.06
N LEU A 81 8.34 7.36 -3.59
CA LEU A 81 7.40 7.09 -4.66
C LEU A 81 5.94 7.37 -4.26
N ALA A 82 5.57 6.99 -3.03
CA ALA A 82 4.23 7.27 -2.49
C ALA A 82 3.97 8.77 -2.38
N ASN A 83 4.95 9.55 -1.90
CA ASN A 83 4.82 11.01 -1.76
C ASN A 83 4.78 11.69 -3.13
N GLU A 84 5.65 11.28 -4.07
CA GLU A 84 5.67 11.80 -5.44
C GLU A 84 4.31 11.62 -6.14
N LEU A 85 3.68 10.45 -5.97
CA LEU A 85 2.40 10.13 -6.60
C LEU A 85 1.17 10.54 -5.78
N GLY A 86 1.35 11.03 -4.55
CA GLY A 86 0.24 11.28 -3.61
C GLY A 86 -0.59 10.03 -3.30
N ALA A 87 0.02 8.85 -3.39
CA ALA A 87 -0.61 7.57 -3.10
C ALA A 87 -0.60 7.28 -1.59
N GLY A 88 -1.38 6.30 -1.13
CA GLY A 88 -1.24 5.78 0.22
C GLY A 88 0.11 5.09 0.41
N LEU A 89 0.59 4.99 1.65
CA LEU A 89 1.81 4.27 2.01
C LEU A 89 1.49 3.13 2.98
N HIS A 90 2.14 1.99 2.80
CA HIS A 90 2.18 0.94 3.79
C HIS A 90 3.61 0.67 4.23
N ILE A 91 3.85 0.74 5.53
CA ILE A 91 5.15 0.53 6.16
C ILE A 91 5.20 -0.89 6.72
N GLY A 92 6.11 -1.68 6.17
CA GLY A 92 6.47 -3.01 6.65
C GLY A 92 7.35 -2.96 7.90
N GLN A 93 7.61 -4.13 8.47
CA GLN A 93 8.26 -4.28 9.77
C GLN A 93 9.77 -4.02 9.77
N ASP A 94 10.38 -3.98 8.59
CA ASP A 94 11.81 -3.77 8.46
C ASP A 94 12.20 -2.31 8.73
N ILE A 95 11.21 -1.40 8.67
CA ILE A 95 11.38 0.02 8.98
C ILE A 95 11.15 0.22 10.48
N ARG A 96 12.25 0.46 11.22
CA ARG A 96 12.22 0.63 12.69
C ARG A 96 11.90 2.06 13.13
N ASP A 97 12.40 3.04 12.39
CA ASP A 97 12.16 4.46 12.64
C ASP A 97 11.10 4.97 11.68
N THR A 98 9.99 5.45 12.22
CA THR A 98 8.83 5.96 11.51
C THR A 98 8.68 7.48 11.64
N THR A 99 9.67 8.17 12.21
CA THR A 99 9.62 9.62 12.41
C THR A 99 9.50 10.41 11.11
N PHE A 100 10.10 9.90 10.02
CA PHE A 100 10.02 10.47 8.67
C PHE A 100 8.59 10.64 8.14
N VAL A 101 7.62 9.89 8.69
CA VAL A 101 6.20 9.98 8.30
C VAL A 101 5.67 11.41 8.46
N LYS A 102 6.20 12.18 9.42
CA LYS A 102 5.78 13.57 9.66
C LYS A 102 6.12 14.52 8.51
N ASP A 103 7.07 14.13 7.67
CA ASP A 103 7.58 14.93 6.56
C ASP A 103 6.90 14.58 5.22
N LEU A 104 5.97 13.61 5.22
CA LEU A 104 5.25 13.14 4.02
C LEU A 104 3.93 13.90 3.85
N ASP A 105 4.01 15.08 3.24
CA ASP A 105 2.91 16.03 3.11
C ASP A 105 1.85 15.65 2.06
N GLN A 106 2.22 14.87 1.04
CA GLN A 106 1.30 14.45 -0.02
C GLN A 106 0.52 13.17 0.35
N ILE A 107 0.98 12.42 1.35
CA ILE A 107 0.41 11.12 1.71
C ILE A 107 -0.66 11.30 2.78
N LYS A 108 -1.91 10.98 2.42
CA LYS A 108 -3.06 11.10 3.33
C LYS A 108 -3.39 9.82 4.08
N LEU A 109 -2.83 8.69 3.65
CA LEU A 109 -3.15 7.39 4.19
C LEU A 109 -1.89 6.57 4.43
N ILE A 110 -1.62 6.26 5.69
CA ILE A 110 -0.40 5.56 6.10
C ILE A 110 -0.77 4.36 6.95
N GLY A 111 -0.35 3.18 6.52
CA GLY A 111 -0.54 1.92 7.24
C GLY A 111 0.74 1.41 7.86
N LEU A 112 0.61 0.65 8.94
CA LEU A 112 1.73 -0.05 9.57
C LEU A 112 1.42 -1.53 9.77
N SER A 113 2.38 -2.40 9.46
CA SER A 113 2.31 -3.83 9.77
C SER A 113 2.56 -4.09 11.26
N CYS A 114 1.61 -4.75 11.94
CA CYS A 114 1.68 -5.13 13.36
C CYS A 114 2.04 -6.60 13.63
N LYS A 115 2.13 -7.45 12.60
CA LYS A 115 2.43 -8.89 12.80
C LYS A 115 1.36 -9.54 13.68
N ASP A 116 1.76 -10.41 14.60
CA ASP A 116 0.98 -10.98 15.70
C ASP A 116 0.96 -10.09 16.96
N ASP A 117 1.76 -9.02 16.98
CA ASP A 117 1.87 -8.11 18.12
C ASP A 117 0.89 -6.94 18.00
N HIS A 118 -0.34 -7.17 18.46
CA HIS A 118 -1.36 -6.14 18.56
C HIS A 118 -0.95 -4.94 19.43
N LEU A 119 0.05 -5.07 20.32
CA LEU A 119 0.55 -3.95 21.13
C LEU A 119 1.23 -2.88 20.28
N GLN A 120 1.60 -3.18 19.03
CA GLN A 120 2.03 -2.19 18.05
C GLN A 120 0.96 -1.13 17.76
N GLN A 121 -0.30 -1.32 18.14
CA GLN A 121 -1.31 -0.26 18.08
C GLN A 121 -1.19 0.75 19.24
N SER A 122 -0.54 0.36 20.34
CA SER A 122 -0.37 1.18 21.55
C SER A 122 0.91 2.04 21.57
N ARG A 123 1.66 2.03 20.47
CA ARG A 123 2.88 2.81 20.31
C ARG A 123 2.61 4.31 20.41
N LYS A 124 3.60 5.07 20.90
CA LYS A 124 3.46 6.51 21.20
C LYS A 124 3.09 7.34 19.97
N ASP A 125 3.51 6.90 18.81
CA ASP A 125 3.30 7.53 17.50
C ASP A 125 2.11 6.91 16.73
N HIS A 126 1.24 6.13 17.37
CA HIS A 126 0.10 5.46 16.69
C HIS A 126 -0.79 6.43 15.89
N ALA A 127 -0.91 7.68 16.34
CA ALA A 127 -1.69 8.73 15.67
C ALA A 127 -1.14 9.14 14.29
N LEU A 128 0.10 8.76 13.95
CA LEU A 128 0.67 8.95 12.61
C LEU A 128 0.12 7.94 11.59
N PHE A 129 -0.51 6.86 12.04
CA PHE A 129 -0.99 5.78 11.18
C PHE A 129 -2.51 5.78 11.10
N SER A 130 -3.02 5.68 9.87
CA SER A 130 -4.45 5.62 9.57
C SER A 130 -5.03 4.22 9.76
N TYR A 131 -4.21 3.17 9.62
CA TYR A 131 -4.60 1.78 9.85
C TYR A 131 -3.42 0.90 10.25
N PHE A 132 -3.74 -0.25 10.82
CA PHE A 132 -2.78 -1.26 11.20
C PHE A 132 -3.15 -2.60 10.54
N LEU A 133 -2.18 -3.28 9.92
CA LEU A 133 -2.37 -4.65 9.43
C LEU A 133 -1.85 -5.65 10.45
N LEU A 134 -2.77 -6.38 11.07
CA LEU A 134 -2.46 -7.54 11.90
C LEU A 134 -2.40 -8.78 11.01
N GLY A 135 -1.37 -9.62 11.14
CA GLY A 135 -1.14 -10.71 10.19
C GLY A 135 -0.04 -11.71 10.59
N GLN A 136 0.18 -12.69 9.71
CA GLN A 136 0.89 -13.97 9.95
C GLN A 136 0.09 -15.01 10.73
N PHE A 137 -1.24 -15.01 10.59
CA PHE A 137 -2.11 -16.03 11.21
C PHE A 137 -1.90 -17.45 10.65
N LEU A 138 -1.34 -17.57 9.45
CA LEU A 138 -1.01 -18.85 8.83
C LEU A 138 0.51 -18.91 8.63
N ASN A 139 1.10 -20.05 8.98
CA ASN A 139 2.53 -20.34 8.78
C ASN A 139 2.88 -20.29 7.29
N GLN A 140 3.19 -19.10 6.79
CA GLN A 140 3.78 -18.92 5.48
C GLN A 140 5.27 -18.68 5.68
N LYS A 141 6.11 -19.39 4.90
CA LYS A 141 7.54 -19.06 4.86
C LYS A 141 7.67 -17.56 4.58
N PRO A 142 8.51 -16.81 5.34
CA PRO A 142 8.74 -15.42 5.03
C PRO A 142 9.21 -15.36 3.57
N ARG A 143 8.41 -14.70 2.71
CA ARG A 143 8.82 -14.41 1.33
C ARG A 143 9.96 -13.42 1.44
N LYS A 144 11.18 -13.94 1.57
CA LYS A 144 12.40 -13.15 1.40
C LYS A 144 12.35 -12.59 -0.02
N VAL A 145 12.34 -11.27 -0.09
CA VAL A 145 12.60 -10.49 -1.30
C VAL A 145 14.08 -10.68 -1.64
#